data_AF-A0A941PXU9-F1
#
_entry.id   AF-A0A941PXU9-F1
#
_cell.length_a   1.000
_cell.length_b   1.000
_cell.length_c   1.000
_cell.angle_alpha   90.00
_cell.angle_beta   90.00
_cell.angle_gamma   90.00
#
_symmetry.space_group_name_H-M   'P 1'
#
loop_
_entity.id
_entity.type
_entity.pdbx_description
1 polymer ?
#
loop_
_entity_poly.entity_id
_entity_poly.type
_entity_poly.pdbx_seq_one_letter_code
_entity_poly.pdbx_strand_id
1 'polypeptide(L)'
;MTQHAEARLLADIGATYARFCVERVPGRFEHVAVLPCADYPGFTAVVKAYLNSLPAGIHPRHGAVAIANPIEGDWVRMTNRDWAFSIQEAQRQLDLTTLLVVNNFTALAMSLPRLGTEGRHQVGGGEPQGNGVIGLIGPGTGLGVSGLIPSGDRWVTLATEGGHVNFAPSDERELRILQFAWKTMPRVSAERLLSGPGLELIYQALAQAQPGAEPHLATAEIVRRALAGGDRVCTETVECFCGMLGAMASDLALTLGATGGIYVGGGIVPRLGALFERSPFRQRFEAKGRFSSYVARIPTYVLTAENPAFHGVSSLLADHVPDQDGGNPLLERVRAARESLSPAERRVANFVLDNPRTALNDPIALIAQGAEVSQPTVIRFCRSLGFQGLADFKLKLGSGLTGTLPVQRSQVRRQDSTGDLCAKVLDNTISAIMQFRETLNVEAVDRAIELLRRAKRVEFYAMGNSAVVALDAQHKLFRFRIPSVAHTDGSMLAMASELLGPDDVAVFVSSSGQPPELARAAGLAVERGAAVIAITAGQSPLARRATVCIPVEHSEDVTTFVSMISRILHLLVVDMLSVGLAVRRAGVSALATPPSAQPGSAEGQVQPAPGVLISHIT
;
A
#
# COMPACT_ATOMS: atom_id res chain seq x y z
N MET A 1 -0.18 -20.89 -34.12
CA MET A 1 -1.27 -21.17 -33.16
C MET A 1 -1.28 -20.03 -32.17
N THR A 2 -2.30 -19.16 -32.24
CA THR A 2 -2.49 -18.03 -31.33
C THR A 2 -2.78 -18.57 -29.92
N GLN A 3 -1.87 -18.36 -28.97
CA GLN A 3 -2.12 -18.58 -27.55
C GLN A 3 -3.31 -17.70 -27.14
N HIS A 4 -4.43 -18.32 -26.78
CA HIS A 4 -5.54 -17.59 -26.19
C HIS A 4 -5.15 -17.19 -24.77
N ALA A 5 -4.95 -15.89 -24.55
CA ALA A 5 -4.77 -15.33 -23.22
C ALA A 5 -5.93 -15.77 -22.29
N GLU A 6 -5.57 -16.08 -21.04
CA GLU A 6 -6.51 -16.62 -20.06
C GLU A 6 -7.60 -15.59 -19.72
N ALA A 7 -8.86 -16.04 -19.63
CA ALA A 7 -9.98 -15.15 -19.35
C ALA A 7 -9.90 -14.63 -17.90
N ARG A 8 -10.11 -13.32 -17.71
CA ARG A 8 -10.18 -12.67 -16.40
C ARG A 8 -11.57 -12.12 -16.13
N LEU A 9 -12.08 -12.31 -14.92
CA LEU A 9 -13.34 -11.74 -14.46
C LEU A 9 -13.11 -10.32 -13.95
N LEU A 10 -13.79 -9.33 -14.52
CA LEU A 10 -13.77 -7.97 -13.97
C LEU A 10 -15.19 -7.57 -13.57
N ALA A 11 -15.32 -6.87 -12.44
CA ALA A 11 -16.61 -6.40 -11.97
C ALA A 11 -16.56 -5.04 -11.27
N ASP A 12 -17.67 -4.31 -11.36
CA ASP A 12 -17.97 -3.09 -10.61
C ASP A 12 -19.34 -3.28 -9.95
N ILE A 13 -19.35 -3.46 -8.62
CA ILE A 13 -20.52 -3.81 -7.84
C ILE A 13 -20.90 -2.64 -6.92
N GLY A 14 -22.05 -2.03 -7.24
CA GLY A 14 -22.69 -1.02 -6.41
C GLY A 14 -23.84 -1.60 -5.58
N ALA A 15 -24.60 -0.69 -4.94
CA ALA A 15 -25.77 -1.06 -4.14
C ALA A 15 -26.92 -1.62 -5.00
N THR A 16 -27.17 -1.02 -6.16
CA THR A 16 -28.34 -1.34 -7.00
C THR A 16 -28.02 -2.32 -8.12
N TYR A 17 -26.84 -2.19 -8.74
CA TYR A 17 -26.45 -2.98 -9.91
C TYR A 17 -25.01 -3.49 -9.76
N ALA A 18 -24.79 -4.71 -10.25
CA ALA A 18 -23.48 -5.32 -10.41
C ALA A 18 -23.17 -5.44 -11.90
N ARG A 19 -22.09 -4.80 -12.35
CA ARG A 19 -21.62 -4.86 -13.73
C ARG A 19 -20.44 -5.81 -13.82
N PHE A 20 -20.44 -6.65 -14.83
CA PHE A 20 -19.41 -7.66 -15.06
C PHE A 20 -18.92 -7.60 -16.50
N CYS A 21 -17.68 -8.02 -16.73
CA CYS A 21 -17.17 -8.37 -18.04
C CYS A 21 -16.09 -9.46 -17.94
N VAL A 22 -15.75 -10.04 -19.09
CA VAL A 22 -14.58 -10.90 -19.26
C VAL A 22 -13.51 -10.14 -20.03
N GLU A 23 -12.27 -10.24 -19.57
CA GLU A 23 -11.12 -9.64 -20.24
C GLU A 23 -10.10 -10.72 -20.60
N ARG A 24 -9.93 -10.99 -21.90
CA ARG A 24 -8.86 -11.85 -22.43
C ARG A 24 -7.66 -11.03 -22.87
N VAL A 25 -7.90 -9.84 -23.41
CA VAL A 25 -6.87 -8.89 -23.84
C VAL A 25 -7.03 -7.63 -23.00
N PRO A 26 -5.98 -7.12 -22.34
CA PRO A 26 -6.05 -5.89 -21.56
C PRO A 26 -6.71 -4.74 -22.33
N GLY A 27 -7.71 -4.11 -21.73
CA GLY A 27 -8.51 -3.03 -22.31
C GLY A 27 -9.62 -3.46 -23.26
N ARG A 28 -9.80 -4.78 -23.51
CA ARG A 28 -10.90 -5.31 -24.33
C ARG A 28 -11.87 -6.10 -23.46
N PHE A 29 -13.04 -5.52 -23.25
CA PHE A 29 -14.10 -6.10 -22.42
C PHE A 29 -15.13 -6.85 -23.28
N GLU A 30 -15.30 -8.14 -22.98
CA GLU A 30 -16.23 -9.06 -23.62
C GLU A 30 -17.33 -9.47 -22.64
N HIS A 31 -18.46 -9.97 -23.14
CA HIS A 31 -19.56 -10.49 -22.33
C HIS A 31 -20.05 -9.53 -21.23
N VAL A 32 -20.11 -8.23 -21.52
CA VAL A 32 -20.55 -7.23 -20.55
C VAL A 32 -22.00 -7.52 -20.13
N ALA A 33 -22.23 -7.65 -18.84
CA ALA A 33 -23.54 -7.88 -18.26
C ALA A 33 -23.80 -6.96 -17.07
N VAL A 34 -25.05 -6.56 -16.90
CA VAL A 34 -25.52 -5.79 -15.75
C VAL A 34 -26.62 -6.57 -15.06
N LEU A 35 -26.38 -6.93 -13.80
CA LEU A 35 -27.29 -7.71 -12.99
C LEU A 35 -27.88 -6.83 -11.88
N PRO A 36 -29.21 -6.79 -11.67
CA PRO A 36 -29.81 -6.11 -10.53
C PRO A 36 -29.40 -6.82 -9.24
N CYS A 37 -28.79 -6.09 -8.31
CA CYS A 37 -28.35 -6.68 -7.05
C CYS A 37 -29.56 -7.27 -6.27
N ALA A 38 -30.73 -6.61 -6.37
CA ALA A 38 -32.00 -7.01 -5.75
C ALA A 38 -32.35 -8.50 -5.95
N ASP A 39 -31.98 -9.08 -7.08
CA ASP A 39 -32.35 -10.44 -7.47
C ASP A 39 -31.47 -11.52 -6.81
N TYR A 40 -30.43 -11.11 -6.07
CA TYR A 40 -29.44 -12.03 -5.49
C TYR A 40 -29.27 -11.82 -3.97
N PRO A 41 -29.14 -12.92 -3.21
CA PRO A 41 -29.03 -12.88 -1.75
C PRO A 41 -27.64 -12.45 -1.24
N GLY A 42 -26.61 -12.40 -2.09
CA GLY A 42 -25.24 -12.13 -1.66
C GLY A 42 -24.25 -11.95 -2.80
N PHE A 43 -23.06 -11.48 -2.46
CA PHE A 43 -21.93 -11.29 -3.38
C PHE A 43 -21.63 -12.56 -4.19
N THR A 44 -21.41 -13.69 -3.52
CA THR A 44 -21.06 -14.94 -4.22
C THR A 44 -22.17 -15.40 -5.16
N ALA A 45 -23.44 -15.19 -4.79
CA ALA A 45 -24.58 -15.58 -5.61
C ALA A 45 -24.66 -14.79 -6.93
N VAL A 46 -24.43 -13.47 -6.88
CA VAL A 46 -24.44 -12.65 -8.11
C VAL A 46 -23.25 -12.96 -9.01
N VAL A 47 -22.06 -13.20 -8.45
CA VAL A 47 -20.87 -13.56 -9.25
C VAL A 47 -21.07 -14.93 -9.90
N LYS A 48 -21.60 -15.92 -9.16
CA LYS A 48 -21.93 -17.24 -9.73
C LYS A 48 -22.97 -17.14 -10.84
N ALA A 49 -23.99 -16.31 -10.68
CA ALA A 49 -25.01 -16.11 -11.71
C ALA A 49 -24.40 -15.56 -13.00
N TYR A 50 -23.48 -14.59 -12.89
CA TYR A 50 -22.74 -14.09 -14.04
C TYR A 50 -21.85 -15.18 -14.68
N LEU A 51 -21.03 -15.88 -13.88
CA LEU A 51 -20.15 -16.94 -14.38
C LEU A 51 -20.93 -18.06 -15.09
N ASN A 52 -22.10 -18.44 -14.56
CA ASN A 52 -22.97 -19.45 -15.16
C ASN A 52 -23.65 -18.97 -16.45
N SER A 53 -23.73 -17.66 -16.69
CA SER A 53 -24.28 -17.09 -17.93
C SER A 53 -23.27 -17.08 -19.08
N LEU A 54 -21.98 -17.34 -18.80
CA LEU A 54 -20.93 -17.32 -19.81
C LEU A 54 -21.04 -18.54 -20.75
N PRO A 55 -20.65 -18.40 -22.04
CA PRO A 55 -20.58 -19.52 -22.96
C PRO A 55 -19.67 -20.65 -22.46
N ALA A 56 -20.01 -21.90 -22.84
CA ALA A 56 -19.19 -23.07 -22.53
C ALA A 56 -17.73 -22.87 -23.00
N GLY A 57 -16.76 -23.13 -22.11
CA GLY A 57 -15.33 -22.94 -22.37
C GLY A 57 -14.75 -21.59 -21.92
N ILE A 58 -15.56 -20.69 -21.37
CA ILE A 58 -15.07 -19.47 -20.70
C ILE A 58 -15.11 -19.67 -19.18
N HIS A 59 -13.97 -20.00 -18.60
CA HIS A 59 -13.83 -20.21 -17.15
C HIS A 59 -12.70 -19.34 -16.62
N PRO A 60 -12.99 -18.09 -16.21
CA PRO A 60 -11.98 -17.22 -15.63
C PRO A 60 -11.45 -17.82 -14.31
N ARG A 61 -10.12 -17.94 -14.17
CA ARG A 61 -9.49 -18.35 -12.90
C ARG A 61 -9.02 -17.17 -12.05
N HIS A 62 -8.96 -15.99 -12.64
CA HIS A 62 -8.55 -14.77 -11.95
C HIS A 62 -9.65 -13.72 -12.08
N GLY A 63 -9.94 -13.02 -10.99
CA GLY A 63 -10.94 -11.97 -10.99
C GLY A 63 -10.57 -10.78 -10.13
N ALA A 64 -11.02 -9.59 -10.53
CA ALA A 64 -10.97 -8.38 -9.73
C ALA A 64 -12.32 -7.68 -9.70
N VAL A 65 -12.74 -7.29 -8.50
CA VAL A 65 -14.06 -6.70 -8.25
C VAL A 65 -13.90 -5.39 -7.49
N ALA A 66 -14.43 -4.32 -8.07
CA ALA A 66 -14.61 -3.05 -7.39
C ALA A 66 -15.92 -3.07 -6.59
N ILE A 67 -15.87 -2.67 -5.32
CA ILE A 67 -17.05 -2.57 -4.44
C ILE A 67 -17.10 -1.19 -3.81
N ALA A 68 -18.30 -0.63 -3.68
CA ALA A 68 -18.55 0.62 -2.97
C ALA A 68 -18.44 0.46 -1.45
N ASN A 69 -17.25 0.12 -0.95
CA ASN A 69 -16.94 -0.09 0.47
C ASN A 69 -15.45 0.09 0.76
N PRO A 70 -15.05 0.50 1.98
CA PRO A 70 -13.67 0.33 2.45
C PRO A 70 -13.29 -1.17 2.49
N ILE A 71 -12.06 -1.49 2.11
CA ILE A 71 -11.53 -2.87 2.14
C ILE A 71 -10.31 -2.88 3.06
N GLU A 72 -10.48 -3.36 4.29
CA GLU A 72 -9.45 -3.33 5.34
C GLU A 72 -8.86 -4.72 5.64
N GLY A 73 -9.45 -5.78 5.07
CA GLY A 73 -9.04 -7.16 5.29
C GLY A 73 -9.95 -8.13 4.55
N ASP A 74 -9.93 -9.39 4.99
CA ASP A 74 -10.69 -10.48 4.34
C ASP A 74 -12.21 -10.31 4.46
N TRP A 75 -12.70 -9.75 5.56
CA TRP A 75 -14.13 -9.57 5.78
C TRP A 75 -14.63 -8.25 5.19
N VAL A 76 -15.60 -8.32 4.28
CA VAL A 76 -16.24 -7.17 3.63
C VAL A 76 -17.70 -7.11 4.07
N ARG A 77 -18.14 -5.95 4.56
CA ARG A 77 -19.56 -5.63 4.81
C ARG A 77 -19.92 -4.36 4.08
N MET A 78 -20.79 -4.46 3.07
CA MET A 78 -21.20 -3.31 2.27
C MET A 78 -21.97 -2.30 3.13
N THR A 79 -21.70 -1.01 2.97
CA THR A 79 -22.39 0.08 3.68
C THR A 79 -23.79 0.35 3.11
N ASN A 80 -23.94 0.17 1.80
CA ASN A 80 -25.15 0.54 1.06
C ASN A 80 -26.04 -0.67 0.70
N ARG A 81 -25.71 -1.86 1.21
CA ARG A 81 -26.46 -3.10 1.01
C ARG A 81 -26.15 -4.11 2.12
N ASP A 82 -27.08 -4.99 2.42
CA ASP A 82 -27.00 -6.04 3.45
C ASP A 82 -26.08 -7.23 3.10
N TRP A 83 -25.15 -7.05 2.16
CA TRP A 83 -24.19 -8.07 1.78
C TRP A 83 -22.94 -8.02 2.66
N ALA A 84 -22.57 -9.17 3.21
CA ALA A 84 -21.31 -9.38 3.90
C ALA A 84 -20.69 -10.72 3.50
N PHE A 85 -19.37 -10.77 3.35
CA PHE A 85 -18.66 -11.97 2.91
C PHE A 85 -17.18 -11.93 3.28
N SER A 86 -16.55 -13.11 3.32
CA SER A 86 -15.08 -13.28 3.34
C SER A 86 -14.58 -13.38 1.90
N ILE A 87 -13.53 -12.64 1.56
CA ILE A 87 -12.91 -12.65 0.23
C ILE A 87 -12.33 -14.05 -0.06
N GLN A 88 -11.62 -14.65 0.90
CA GLN A 88 -11.05 -15.99 0.78
C GLN A 88 -12.12 -17.06 0.62
N GLU A 89 -13.23 -16.97 1.35
CA GLU A 89 -14.33 -17.92 1.20
C GLU A 89 -15.03 -17.75 -0.16
N ALA A 90 -15.28 -16.51 -0.59
CA ALA A 90 -15.84 -16.24 -1.90
C ALA A 90 -14.91 -16.75 -3.01
N GLN A 91 -13.60 -16.55 -2.88
CA GLN A 91 -12.60 -17.06 -3.81
C GLN A 91 -12.71 -18.60 -3.96
N ARG A 92 -12.76 -19.34 -2.85
CA ARG A 92 -12.94 -20.80 -2.86
C ARG A 92 -14.26 -21.22 -3.48
N GLN A 93 -15.36 -20.57 -3.08
CA GLN A 93 -16.70 -20.91 -3.58
C GLN A 93 -16.90 -20.61 -5.07
N LEU A 94 -16.13 -19.67 -5.62
CA LEU A 94 -16.15 -19.28 -7.03
C LEU A 94 -15.13 -20.03 -7.88
N ASP A 95 -14.32 -20.90 -7.28
CA ASP A 95 -13.22 -21.63 -7.94
C ASP A 95 -12.20 -20.70 -8.63
N LEU A 96 -11.89 -19.57 -7.97
CA LEU A 96 -10.91 -18.61 -8.45
C LEU A 96 -9.53 -18.87 -7.81
N THR A 97 -8.48 -18.86 -8.63
CA THR A 97 -7.08 -18.84 -8.18
C THR A 97 -6.71 -17.50 -7.57
N THR A 98 -7.26 -16.41 -8.11
CA THR A 98 -7.08 -15.05 -7.57
C THR A 98 -8.42 -14.33 -7.55
N LEU A 99 -8.77 -13.75 -6.40
CA LEU A 99 -9.89 -12.82 -6.29
C LEU A 99 -9.39 -11.55 -5.59
N LEU A 100 -9.23 -10.48 -6.36
CA LEU A 100 -8.91 -9.16 -5.83
C LEU A 100 -10.21 -8.38 -5.59
N VAL A 101 -10.43 -7.91 -4.36
CA VAL A 101 -11.55 -7.02 -4.05
C VAL A 101 -10.99 -5.68 -3.64
N VAL A 102 -11.42 -4.61 -4.31
CA VAL A 102 -10.93 -3.26 -4.08
C VAL A 102 -12.09 -2.28 -3.93
N ASN A 103 -11.82 -1.14 -3.32
CA ASN A 103 -12.76 -0.04 -3.31
C ASN A 103 -13.03 0.47 -4.74
N ASN A 104 -14.26 0.86 -5.03
CA ASN A 104 -14.67 1.32 -6.35
C ASN A 104 -13.99 2.63 -6.78
N PHE A 105 -13.71 3.56 -5.86
CA PHE A 105 -12.96 4.77 -6.16
C PHE A 105 -11.47 4.51 -6.34
N THR A 106 -10.91 3.50 -5.66
CA THR A 106 -9.56 3.00 -5.96
C THR A 106 -9.47 2.47 -7.39
N ALA A 107 -10.43 1.65 -7.81
CA ALA A 107 -10.49 1.18 -9.20
C ALA A 107 -10.67 2.35 -10.18
N LEU A 108 -11.62 3.24 -9.91
CA LEU A 108 -11.86 4.40 -10.77
C LEU A 108 -10.62 5.29 -10.90
N ALA A 109 -9.90 5.53 -9.82
CA ALA A 109 -8.64 6.25 -9.83
C ALA A 109 -7.62 5.54 -10.74
N MET A 110 -7.41 4.23 -10.59
CA MET A 110 -6.47 3.48 -11.44
C MET A 110 -6.82 3.48 -12.93
N SER A 111 -8.05 3.81 -13.31
CA SER A 111 -8.43 3.96 -14.71
C SER A 111 -7.91 5.25 -15.35
N LEU A 112 -7.70 6.31 -14.57
CA LEU A 112 -7.46 7.67 -15.07
C LEU A 112 -6.20 7.81 -15.94
N PRO A 113 -5.06 7.18 -15.62
CA PRO A 113 -3.86 7.30 -16.44
C PRO A 113 -3.99 6.69 -17.83
N ARG A 114 -4.92 5.73 -18.00
CA ARG A 114 -5.21 5.07 -19.28
C ARG A 114 -6.40 5.67 -20.00
N LEU A 115 -7.11 6.60 -19.37
CA LEU A 115 -8.21 7.31 -19.99
C LEU A 115 -7.64 8.26 -21.05
N GLY A 116 -7.87 7.93 -22.32
CA GLY A 116 -7.61 8.83 -23.43
C GLY A 116 -8.48 10.09 -23.36
N THR A 117 -8.21 11.04 -24.26
CA THR A 117 -8.98 12.28 -24.36
C THR A 117 -10.47 12.05 -24.65
N GLU A 118 -10.82 10.94 -25.30
CA GLU A 118 -12.23 10.59 -25.59
C GLU A 118 -13.02 10.14 -24.35
N GLY A 119 -12.34 9.66 -23.32
CA GLY A 119 -12.97 9.17 -22.09
C GLY A 119 -13.32 10.26 -21.07
N ARG A 120 -13.01 11.52 -21.38
CA ARG A 120 -13.19 12.65 -20.48
C ARG A 120 -13.56 13.93 -21.22
N HIS A 121 -14.27 14.82 -20.54
CA HIS A 121 -14.60 16.16 -21.04
C HIS A 121 -14.03 17.22 -20.11
N GLN A 122 -13.30 18.21 -20.64
CA GLN A 122 -12.70 19.27 -19.81
C GLN A 122 -13.73 20.35 -19.48
N VAL A 123 -13.81 20.74 -18.21
CA VAL A 123 -14.61 21.86 -17.73
C VAL A 123 -13.67 22.93 -17.20
N GLY A 124 -13.70 24.14 -17.75
CA GLY A 124 -12.73 25.19 -17.44
C GLY A 124 -11.42 25.07 -18.23
N GLY A 125 -10.39 25.80 -17.80
CA GLY A 125 -9.08 25.84 -18.47
C GLY A 125 -8.00 25.02 -17.76
N GLY A 126 -6.74 25.26 -18.15
CA GLY A 126 -5.56 24.62 -17.57
C GLY A 126 -5.09 23.40 -18.37
N GLU A 127 -3.86 22.98 -18.08
CA GLU A 127 -3.23 21.81 -18.71
C GLU A 127 -2.62 20.93 -17.62
N PRO A 128 -2.73 19.60 -17.73
CA PRO A 128 -2.24 18.70 -16.69
C PRO A 128 -0.72 18.72 -16.70
N GLN A 129 -0.12 18.88 -15.52
CA GLN A 129 1.32 18.72 -15.38
C GLN A 129 1.68 17.23 -15.54
N GLY A 130 2.66 16.93 -16.41
CA GLY A 130 3.21 15.58 -16.54
C GLY A 130 3.75 15.07 -15.21
N ASN A 131 3.39 13.84 -14.84
CA ASN A 131 3.67 13.25 -13.52
C ASN A 131 3.23 14.15 -12.34
N GLY A 132 2.13 14.88 -12.50
CA GLY A 132 1.45 15.57 -11.40
C GLY A 132 0.50 14.64 -10.64
N VAL A 133 0.25 14.96 -9.37
CA VAL A 133 -0.77 14.27 -8.55
C VAL A 133 -2.14 14.51 -9.16
N ILE A 134 -2.99 13.48 -9.19
CA ILE A 134 -4.37 13.57 -9.69
C ILE A 134 -5.32 13.45 -8.50
N GLY A 135 -6.35 14.29 -8.46
CA GLY A 135 -7.48 14.13 -7.53
C GLY A 135 -8.70 13.58 -8.26
N LEU A 136 -9.46 12.73 -7.58
CA LEU A 136 -10.72 12.18 -8.06
C LEU A 136 -11.81 12.46 -7.03
N ILE A 137 -12.94 13.00 -7.49
CA ILE A 137 -14.15 13.22 -6.69
C ILE A 137 -15.35 12.75 -7.51
N GLY A 138 -16.36 12.14 -6.90
CA GLY A 138 -17.49 11.62 -7.67
C GLY A 138 -18.78 11.50 -6.88
N PRO A 139 -19.74 12.40 -7.10
CA PRO A 139 -21.05 12.29 -6.48
C PRO A 139 -21.92 11.22 -7.16
N GLY A 140 -22.50 10.35 -6.34
CA GLY A 140 -23.41 9.27 -6.72
C GLY A 140 -24.42 9.03 -5.60
N THR A 141 -24.63 7.78 -5.19
CA THR A 141 -25.41 7.48 -3.97
C THR A 141 -24.76 8.10 -2.73
N GLY A 142 -23.42 8.12 -2.69
CA GLY A 142 -22.60 8.86 -1.73
C GLY A 142 -21.62 9.79 -2.45
N LEU A 143 -20.50 10.12 -1.80
CA LEU A 143 -19.45 10.95 -2.37
C LEU A 143 -18.09 10.27 -2.21
N GLY A 144 -17.60 9.67 -3.28
CA GLY A 144 -16.26 9.09 -3.26
C GLY A 144 -15.18 10.13 -3.55
N VAL A 145 -14.03 9.96 -2.89
CA VAL A 145 -12.84 10.79 -3.06
C VAL A 145 -11.61 9.89 -3.08
N SER A 146 -10.68 10.15 -3.99
CA SER A 146 -9.39 9.45 -4.07
C SER A 146 -8.32 10.35 -4.69
N GLY A 147 -7.07 9.92 -4.64
CA GLY A 147 -5.96 10.55 -5.35
C GLY A 147 -5.07 9.52 -6.03
N LEU A 148 -4.33 9.96 -7.05
CA LEU A 148 -3.24 9.18 -7.63
C LEU A 148 -1.94 9.94 -7.51
N ILE A 149 -0.94 9.27 -6.94
CA ILE A 149 0.40 9.78 -6.77
C ILE A 149 1.29 9.11 -7.81
N PRO A 150 1.96 9.87 -8.68
CA PRO A 150 2.90 9.31 -9.63
C PRO A 150 4.14 8.80 -8.90
N SER A 151 4.59 7.60 -9.25
CA SER A 151 5.76 6.93 -8.68
C SER A 151 6.55 6.25 -9.79
N GLY A 152 7.46 7.02 -10.41
CA GLY A 152 8.17 6.57 -11.62
C GLY A 152 7.20 6.32 -12.77
N ASP A 153 7.24 5.11 -13.34
CA ASP A 153 6.35 4.67 -14.42
C ASP A 153 5.02 4.09 -13.91
N ARG A 154 4.73 4.22 -12.60
CA ARG A 154 3.54 3.66 -11.94
C ARG A 154 2.72 4.74 -11.25
N TRP A 155 1.49 4.36 -10.90
CA TRP A 155 0.57 5.19 -10.13
C TRP A 155 0.22 4.49 -8.83
N VAL A 156 0.26 5.24 -7.72
CA VAL A 156 -0.16 4.76 -6.41
C VAL A 156 -1.50 5.42 -6.08
N THR A 157 -2.51 4.61 -5.83
CA THR A 157 -3.80 5.09 -5.35
C THR A 157 -3.75 5.46 -3.88
N LEU A 158 -4.23 6.66 -3.56
CA LEU A 158 -4.59 7.06 -2.23
C LEU A 158 -6.09 6.75 -2.02
N ALA A 159 -6.39 5.68 -1.28
CA ALA A 159 -7.74 5.39 -0.82
C ALA A 159 -8.10 6.36 0.31
N THR A 160 -9.25 7.03 0.22
CA THR A 160 -9.66 8.04 1.21
C THR A 160 -11.16 8.00 1.47
N GLU A 161 -11.55 8.50 2.64
CA GLU A 161 -12.94 8.79 3.02
C GLU A 161 -13.22 10.30 2.92
N GLY A 162 -12.63 10.96 1.91
CA GLY A 162 -12.69 12.42 1.75
C GLY A 162 -14.11 12.98 1.59
N GLY A 163 -15.09 12.16 1.21
CA GLY A 163 -16.51 12.57 1.18
C GLY A 163 -17.11 12.85 2.55
N HIS A 164 -16.51 12.31 3.62
CA HIS A 164 -17.00 12.44 4.99
C HIS A 164 -16.41 13.64 5.76
N VAL A 165 -15.56 14.45 5.13
CA VAL A 165 -15.09 15.73 5.72
C VAL A 165 -16.27 16.67 5.99
N ASN A 166 -16.07 17.64 6.90
CA ASN A 166 -17.10 18.63 7.19
C ASN A 166 -17.42 19.47 5.95
N PHE A 167 -18.70 19.79 5.75
CA PHE A 167 -19.10 20.74 4.73
C PHE A 167 -18.72 22.18 5.13
N ALA A 168 -18.17 22.95 4.19
CA ALA A 168 -17.80 24.35 4.38
C ALA A 168 -18.62 25.24 3.42
N PRO A 169 -19.65 25.98 3.91
CA PRO A 169 -20.48 26.82 3.05
C PRO A 169 -19.68 28.02 2.54
N SER A 170 -19.85 28.34 1.26
CA SER A 170 -19.15 29.44 0.59
C SER A 170 -19.99 30.72 0.43
N ASP A 171 -21.28 30.68 0.77
CA ASP A 171 -22.17 31.85 0.81
C ASP A 171 -23.36 31.66 1.78
N GLU A 172 -24.18 32.69 1.94
CA GLU A 172 -25.36 32.68 2.81
C GLU A 172 -26.43 31.68 2.39
N ARG A 173 -26.53 31.34 1.10
CA ARG A 173 -27.49 30.35 0.60
C ARG A 173 -27.05 28.95 1.02
N GLU A 174 -25.78 28.62 0.84
CA GLU A 174 -25.20 27.36 1.31
C GLU A 174 -25.25 27.24 2.84
N LEU A 175 -25.07 28.36 3.57
CA LEU A 175 -25.26 28.39 5.02
C LEU A 175 -26.70 28.06 5.44
N ARG A 176 -27.71 28.61 4.73
CA ARG A 176 -29.12 28.29 4.99
C ARG A 176 -29.44 26.81 4.73
N ILE A 177 -28.86 26.22 3.68
CA ILE A 177 -28.98 24.78 3.41
C ILE A 177 -28.34 23.96 4.54
N LEU A 178 -27.16 24.36 5.01
CA LEU A 178 -26.49 23.72 6.15
C LEU A 178 -27.34 23.82 7.44
N GLN A 179 -27.90 25.00 7.73
CA GLN A 179 -28.82 25.19 8.85
C GLN A 179 -30.08 24.32 8.74
N PHE A 180 -30.60 24.14 7.53
CA PHE A 180 -31.71 23.24 7.28
C PHE A 180 -31.33 21.79 7.61
N ALA A 181 -30.17 21.31 7.15
CA ALA A 181 -29.67 19.97 7.45
C ALA A 181 -29.46 19.75 8.97
N TRP A 182 -28.95 20.76 9.68
CA TRP A 182 -28.72 20.69 11.14
C TRP A 182 -29.98 20.51 11.98
N LYS A 183 -31.17 20.77 11.44
CA LYS A 183 -32.43 20.47 12.15
C LYS A 183 -32.61 18.99 12.44
N THR A 184 -32.03 18.11 11.62
CA THR A 184 -32.20 16.65 11.74
C THR A 184 -30.89 15.89 11.86
N MET A 185 -29.76 16.50 11.51
CA MET A 185 -28.44 15.86 11.51
C MET A 185 -27.45 16.63 12.39
N PRO A 186 -26.90 16.04 13.47
CA PRO A 186 -25.92 16.73 14.32
C PRO A 186 -24.58 16.99 13.62
N ARG A 187 -24.27 16.23 12.57
CA ARG A 187 -23.09 16.40 11.71
C ARG A 187 -23.50 16.35 10.24
N VAL A 188 -22.98 17.29 9.46
CA VAL A 188 -23.19 17.37 8.02
C VAL A 188 -21.85 17.27 7.32
N SER A 189 -21.57 16.10 6.74
CA SER A 189 -20.41 15.92 5.86
C SER A 189 -20.67 16.49 4.48
N ALA A 190 -19.62 16.65 3.67
CA ALA A 190 -19.77 17.04 2.28
C ALA A 190 -20.68 16.07 1.50
N GLU A 191 -20.57 14.75 1.74
CA GLU A 191 -21.45 13.74 1.15
C GLU A 191 -22.94 13.99 1.38
N ARG A 192 -23.32 14.56 2.53
CA ARG A 192 -24.74 14.83 2.85
C ARG A 192 -25.37 15.86 1.91
N LEU A 193 -24.58 16.63 1.19
CA LEU A 193 -25.03 17.62 0.21
C LEU A 193 -24.59 17.28 -1.22
N LEU A 194 -23.44 16.64 -1.37
CA LEU A 194 -22.82 16.28 -2.65
C LEU A 194 -23.05 14.81 -3.02
N SER A 195 -24.31 14.39 -3.02
CA SER A 195 -24.78 13.07 -3.42
C SER A 195 -26.20 13.16 -4.00
N GLY A 196 -26.77 12.05 -4.45
CA GLY A 196 -28.16 11.99 -4.88
C GLY A 196 -29.12 12.41 -3.75
N PRO A 197 -29.07 11.76 -2.58
CA PRO A 197 -29.81 12.21 -1.40
C PRO A 197 -29.48 13.67 -1.00
N GLY A 198 -28.26 14.12 -1.25
CA GLY A 198 -27.87 15.52 -1.05
C GLY A 198 -28.62 16.51 -1.95
N LEU A 199 -28.85 16.19 -3.23
CA LEU A 199 -29.67 17.01 -4.13
C LEU A 199 -31.11 17.15 -3.61
N GLU A 200 -31.68 16.06 -3.07
CA GLU A 200 -33.03 16.09 -2.48
C GLU A 200 -33.06 16.98 -1.23
N LEU A 201 -32.02 16.92 -0.39
CA LEU A 201 -31.90 17.76 0.79
C LEU A 201 -31.75 19.24 0.44
N ILE A 202 -30.93 19.56 -0.57
CA ILE A 202 -30.77 20.93 -1.10
C ILE A 202 -32.12 21.43 -1.65
N TYR A 203 -32.81 20.60 -2.45
CA TYR A 203 -34.12 20.95 -2.99
C TYR A 203 -35.13 21.27 -1.88
N GLN A 204 -35.24 20.41 -0.86
CA GLN A 204 -36.15 20.63 0.27
C GLN A 204 -35.87 21.96 0.98
N ALA A 205 -34.59 22.27 1.21
CA ALA A 205 -34.18 23.51 1.86
C ALA A 205 -34.59 24.75 1.03
N LEU A 206 -34.47 24.69 -0.30
CA LEU A 206 -34.82 25.79 -1.20
C LEU A 206 -36.33 25.89 -1.43
N ALA A 207 -37.04 24.76 -1.56
CA ALA A 207 -38.48 24.69 -1.77
C ALA A 207 -39.27 25.26 -0.60
N GLN A 208 -38.81 25.09 0.66
CA GLN A 208 -39.46 25.69 1.83
C GLN A 208 -39.58 27.21 1.76
N ALA A 209 -38.67 27.89 1.04
CA ALA A 209 -38.70 29.32 0.87
C ALA A 209 -39.59 29.80 -0.29
N GLN A 210 -40.19 28.88 -1.07
CA GLN A 210 -40.94 29.20 -2.28
C GLN A 210 -42.41 28.74 -2.21
N PRO A 211 -43.39 29.67 -2.23
CA PRO A 211 -44.81 29.33 -2.21
C PRO A 211 -45.21 28.46 -3.41
N GLY A 212 -45.92 27.36 -3.14
CA GLY A 212 -46.44 26.45 -4.17
C GLY A 212 -45.44 25.43 -4.72
N ALA A 213 -44.20 25.41 -4.23
CA ALA A 213 -43.25 24.36 -4.57
C ALA A 213 -43.65 23.02 -3.92
N GLU A 214 -43.47 21.92 -4.66
CA GLU A 214 -43.62 20.59 -4.08
C GLU A 214 -42.58 20.38 -2.98
N PRO A 215 -42.95 19.84 -1.81
CA PRO A 215 -42.02 19.76 -0.68
C PRO A 215 -40.94 18.70 -0.88
N HIS A 216 -41.17 17.68 -1.72
CA HIS A 216 -40.27 16.57 -1.94
C HIS A 216 -40.26 16.17 -3.40
N LEU A 217 -39.06 16.07 -3.99
CA LEU A 217 -38.84 15.47 -5.30
C LEU A 217 -37.66 14.50 -5.20
N ALA A 218 -37.75 13.39 -5.94
CA ALA A 218 -36.63 12.47 -6.08
C ALA A 218 -35.51 13.09 -6.94
N THR A 219 -34.27 12.68 -6.71
CA THR A 219 -33.07 13.14 -7.43
C THR A 219 -33.27 13.17 -8.95
N ALA A 220 -33.81 12.09 -9.53
CA ALA A 220 -34.02 11.97 -10.97
C ALA A 220 -34.99 13.03 -11.50
N GLU A 221 -36.02 13.38 -10.74
CA GLU A 221 -37.02 14.37 -11.11
C GLU A 221 -36.49 15.79 -10.99
N ILE A 222 -35.70 16.08 -9.95
CA ILE A 222 -34.98 17.35 -9.80
C ILE A 222 -34.10 17.60 -11.02
N VAL A 223 -33.28 16.62 -11.40
CA VAL A 223 -32.39 16.71 -12.56
C VAL A 223 -33.19 16.86 -13.85
N ARG A 224 -34.26 16.09 -14.04
CA ARG A 224 -35.12 16.17 -15.23
C ARG A 224 -35.74 17.56 -15.40
N ARG A 225 -36.31 18.12 -14.33
CA ARG A 225 -36.93 19.46 -14.35
C ARG A 225 -35.91 20.57 -14.57
N ALA A 226 -34.73 20.46 -13.96
CA ALA A 226 -33.62 21.40 -14.19
C ALA A 226 -33.14 21.38 -15.66
N LEU A 227 -33.02 20.19 -16.26
CA LEU A 227 -32.61 20.03 -17.66
C LEU A 227 -33.68 20.52 -18.66
N ALA A 228 -34.96 20.32 -18.35
CA ALA A 228 -36.06 20.80 -19.20
C ALA A 228 -36.14 22.33 -19.25
N GLY A 229 -35.66 23.00 -18.20
CA GLY A 229 -35.86 24.44 -17.99
C GLY A 229 -37.29 24.74 -17.53
N GLY A 230 -37.46 25.82 -16.77
CA GLY A 230 -38.78 26.30 -16.32
C GLY A 230 -39.16 25.98 -14.87
N ASP A 231 -38.42 25.10 -14.18
CA ASP A 231 -38.52 24.95 -12.72
C ASP A 231 -37.35 25.68 -12.04
N ARG A 232 -37.66 26.82 -11.40
CA ARG A 232 -36.66 27.67 -10.75
C ARG A 232 -35.97 26.97 -9.58
N VAL A 233 -36.70 26.20 -8.77
CA VAL A 233 -36.15 25.56 -7.58
C VAL A 233 -35.23 24.41 -7.99
N CYS A 234 -35.63 23.61 -8.97
CA CYS A 234 -34.77 22.53 -9.47
C CYS A 234 -33.50 23.06 -10.13
N THR A 235 -33.62 24.14 -10.92
CA THR A 235 -32.46 24.80 -11.53
C THR A 235 -31.50 25.32 -10.47
N GLU A 236 -32.02 26.06 -9.47
CA GLU A 236 -31.22 26.60 -8.38
C GLU A 236 -30.56 25.51 -7.53
N THR A 237 -31.28 24.39 -7.31
CA THR A 237 -30.76 23.21 -6.61
C THR A 237 -29.52 22.66 -7.31
N VAL A 238 -29.60 22.45 -8.63
CA VAL A 238 -28.48 21.93 -9.42
C VAL A 238 -27.32 22.93 -9.47
N GLU A 239 -27.59 24.23 -9.62
CA GLU A 239 -26.54 25.27 -9.56
C GLU A 239 -25.82 25.28 -8.22
N CYS A 240 -26.56 25.17 -7.11
CA CYS A 240 -26.00 25.17 -5.77
C CYS A 240 -25.15 23.90 -5.54
N PHE A 241 -25.65 22.73 -5.94
CA PHE A 241 -24.90 21.47 -5.91
C PHE A 241 -23.59 21.56 -6.70
N CYS A 242 -23.63 22.07 -7.94
CA CYS A 242 -22.44 22.22 -8.78
C CYS A 242 -21.45 23.22 -8.19
N GLY A 243 -21.93 24.32 -7.60
CA GLY A 243 -21.10 25.31 -6.92
C GLY A 243 -20.39 24.74 -5.69
N MET A 244 -21.11 24.03 -4.83
CA MET A 244 -20.55 23.31 -3.68
C MET A 244 -19.52 22.26 -4.12
N LEU A 245 -19.80 21.52 -5.21
CA LEU A 245 -18.88 20.53 -5.77
C LEU A 245 -17.59 21.18 -6.27
N GLY A 246 -17.70 22.35 -6.92
CA GLY A 246 -16.55 23.13 -7.38
C GLY A 246 -15.66 23.59 -6.23
N ALA A 247 -16.27 24.09 -5.15
CA ALA A 247 -15.55 24.50 -3.95
C ALA A 247 -14.77 23.32 -3.32
N MET A 248 -15.42 22.17 -3.16
CA MET A 248 -14.79 20.96 -2.59
C MET A 248 -13.73 20.36 -3.50
N ALA A 249 -13.97 20.29 -4.81
CA ALA A 249 -12.99 19.83 -5.79
C ALA A 249 -11.70 20.67 -5.73
N SER A 250 -11.83 21.97 -5.49
CA SER A 250 -10.70 22.88 -5.32
C SER A 250 -9.99 22.71 -3.98
N ASP A 251 -10.73 22.45 -2.88
CA ASP A 251 -10.11 22.08 -1.60
C ASP A 251 -9.31 20.79 -1.70
N LEU A 252 -9.82 19.79 -2.44
CA LEU A 252 -9.09 18.56 -2.75
C LEU A 252 -7.82 18.86 -3.56
N ALA A 253 -7.92 19.74 -4.56
CA ALA A 253 -6.76 20.14 -5.37
C ALA A 253 -5.66 20.79 -4.53
N LEU A 254 -6.03 21.68 -3.59
CA LEU A 254 -5.10 22.32 -2.67
C LEU A 254 -4.50 21.35 -1.66
N THR A 255 -5.31 20.42 -1.15
CA THR A 255 -4.89 19.45 -0.13
C THR A 255 -3.89 18.44 -0.68
N LEU A 256 -4.11 17.97 -1.91
CA LEU A 256 -3.23 16.99 -2.56
C LEU A 256 -2.10 17.61 -3.37
N GLY A 257 -2.19 18.90 -3.73
CA GLY A 257 -1.34 19.49 -4.76
C GLY A 257 -1.60 18.84 -6.13
N ALA A 258 -2.87 18.69 -6.51
CA ALA A 258 -3.30 17.88 -7.65
C ALA A 258 -3.03 18.51 -9.03
N THR A 259 -1.77 18.82 -9.34
CA THR A 259 -1.38 19.49 -10.60
C THR A 259 -1.56 18.65 -11.86
N GLY A 260 -1.73 17.32 -11.73
CA GLY A 260 -2.12 16.42 -12.81
C GLY A 260 -3.60 16.53 -13.20
N GLY A 261 -4.40 17.27 -12.42
CA GLY A 261 -5.80 17.55 -12.68
C GLY A 261 -6.75 16.99 -11.63
N ILE A 262 -7.97 17.52 -11.63
CA ILE A 262 -9.10 17.01 -10.85
C ILE A 262 -10.09 16.34 -11.80
N TYR A 263 -10.46 15.11 -11.49
CA TYR A 263 -11.42 14.33 -12.25
C TYR A 263 -12.70 14.18 -11.45
N VAL A 264 -13.81 14.43 -12.11
CA VAL A 264 -15.17 14.36 -11.59
C VAL A 264 -15.81 13.12 -12.18
N GLY A 265 -15.90 12.07 -11.36
CA GLY A 265 -16.60 10.84 -11.66
C GLY A 265 -18.02 10.82 -11.07
N GLY A 266 -18.50 9.62 -10.81
CA GLY A 266 -19.83 9.40 -10.22
C GLY A 266 -20.97 9.43 -11.24
N GLY A 267 -22.16 9.04 -10.80
CA GLY A 267 -23.31 8.83 -11.69
C GLY A 267 -24.15 10.08 -11.96
N ILE A 268 -23.95 11.16 -11.20
CA ILE A 268 -24.80 12.36 -11.25
C ILE A 268 -24.29 13.35 -12.30
N VAL A 269 -23.03 13.79 -12.17
CA VAL A 269 -22.45 14.86 -13.00
C VAL A 269 -22.50 14.54 -14.51
N PRO A 270 -22.14 13.32 -14.97
CA PRO A 270 -22.24 12.99 -16.39
C PRO A 270 -23.66 13.16 -16.98
N ARG A 271 -24.71 12.97 -16.17
CA ARG A 271 -26.11 13.13 -16.61
C ARG A 271 -26.56 14.58 -16.72
N LEU A 272 -25.85 15.51 -16.09
CA LEU A 272 -26.13 16.95 -16.20
C LEU A 272 -25.68 17.51 -17.56
N GLY A 273 -24.70 16.87 -18.21
CA GLY A 273 -24.18 17.30 -19.51
C GLY A 273 -23.80 18.79 -19.54
N ALA A 274 -24.25 19.50 -20.57
CA ALA A 274 -23.98 20.93 -20.76
C ALA A 274 -24.50 21.83 -19.62
N LEU A 275 -25.44 21.37 -18.79
CA LEU A 275 -25.85 22.13 -17.60
C LEU A 275 -24.71 22.25 -16.58
N PHE A 276 -23.88 21.20 -16.45
CA PHE A 276 -22.71 21.24 -15.56
C PHE A 276 -21.65 22.22 -16.05
N GLU A 277 -21.38 22.26 -17.35
CA GLU A 277 -20.42 23.20 -17.97
C GLU A 277 -20.82 24.66 -17.74
N ARG A 278 -22.12 24.97 -17.85
CA ARG A 278 -22.66 26.33 -17.63
C ARG A 278 -22.84 26.67 -16.15
N SER A 279 -22.67 25.70 -15.26
CA SER A 279 -22.90 25.90 -13.82
C SER A 279 -21.77 26.70 -13.16
N PRO A 280 -21.96 27.15 -11.91
CA PRO A 280 -20.91 27.81 -11.13
C PRO A 280 -19.72 26.92 -10.73
N PHE A 281 -19.67 25.64 -11.14
CA PHE A 281 -18.62 24.69 -10.73
C PHE A 281 -17.21 25.27 -10.92
N ARG A 282 -16.86 25.72 -12.13
CA ARG A 282 -15.52 26.20 -12.41
C ARG A 282 -15.23 27.53 -11.71
N GLN A 283 -16.20 28.43 -11.68
CA GLN A 283 -16.08 29.70 -10.95
C GLN A 283 -15.78 29.46 -9.46
N ARG A 284 -16.48 28.51 -8.83
CA ARG A 284 -16.27 28.12 -7.43
C ARG A 284 -14.96 27.38 -7.21
N PHE A 285 -14.54 26.57 -8.18
CA PHE A 285 -13.24 25.92 -8.15
C PHE A 285 -12.09 26.94 -8.10
N GLU A 286 -12.20 28.04 -8.83
CA GLU A 286 -11.16 29.07 -8.88
C GLU A 286 -11.25 30.09 -7.73
N ALA A 287 -12.34 30.10 -6.95
CA ALA A 287 -12.58 31.05 -5.88
C ALA A 287 -11.82 30.74 -4.57
N LYS A 288 -10.47 30.76 -4.62
CA LYS A 288 -9.58 30.47 -3.47
C LYS A 288 -8.70 31.65 -3.05
N GLY A 289 -9.18 32.88 -3.27
CA GLY A 289 -8.51 34.11 -2.84
C GLY A 289 -7.09 34.23 -3.41
N ARG A 290 -6.07 34.40 -2.56
CA ARG A 290 -4.67 34.48 -3.01
C ARG A 290 -4.15 33.23 -3.73
N PHE A 291 -4.85 32.09 -3.60
CA PHE A 291 -4.52 30.85 -4.31
C PHE A 291 -5.33 30.66 -5.61
N SER A 292 -6.18 31.62 -6.02
CA SER A 292 -6.96 31.54 -7.26
C SER A 292 -6.09 31.24 -8.49
N SER A 293 -4.97 31.94 -8.65
CA SER A 293 -4.04 31.70 -9.77
C SER A 293 -3.37 30.32 -9.72
N TYR A 294 -3.23 29.72 -8.54
CA TYR A 294 -2.67 28.37 -8.40
C TYR A 294 -3.66 27.33 -8.94
N VAL A 295 -4.90 27.35 -8.44
CA VAL A 295 -5.93 26.37 -8.83
C VAL A 295 -6.45 26.60 -10.25
N ALA A 296 -6.45 27.84 -10.77
CA ALA A 296 -6.87 28.13 -12.15
C ALA A 296 -6.04 27.39 -13.22
N ARG A 297 -4.80 27.01 -12.89
CA ARG A 297 -3.92 26.22 -13.80
C ARG A 297 -4.23 24.72 -13.79
N ILE A 298 -4.94 24.23 -12.77
CA ILE A 298 -5.26 22.82 -12.61
C ILE A 298 -6.50 22.51 -13.48
N PRO A 299 -6.40 21.60 -14.46
CA PRO A 299 -7.54 21.24 -15.27
C PRO A 299 -8.55 20.41 -14.48
N THR A 300 -9.83 20.61 -14.78
CA THR A 300 -10.93 19.81 -14.25
C THR A 300 -11.58 19.02 -15.37
N TYR A 301 -11.81 17.72 -15.17
CA TYR A 301 -12.36 16.82 -16.19
C TYR A 301 -13.59 16.08 -15.66
N VAL A 302 -14.65 15.96 -16.44
CA VAL A 302 -15.78 15.05 -16.18
C VAL A 302 -15.52 13.74 -16.92
N LEU A 303 -15.66 12.61 -16.22
CA LEU A 303 -15.51 11.30 -16.83
C LEU A 303 -16.72 10.96 -17.71
N THR A 304 -16.47 10.62 -18.97
CA THR A 304 -17.49 10.24 -19.96
C THR A 304 -17.33 8.81 -20.46
N ALA A 305 -16.20 8.16 -20.18
CA ALA A 305 -15.96 6.77 -20.54
C ALA A 305 -17.04 5.83 -19.99
N GLU A 306 -17.40 4.82 -20.76
CA GLU A 306 -18.28 3.75 -20.31
C GLU A 306 -17.50 2.76 -19.44
N ASN A 307 -18.04 2.42 -18.26
CA ASN A 307 -17.46 1.46 -17.31
C ASN A 307 -15.96 1.68 -17.00
N PRO A 308 -15.52 2.90 -16.65
CA PRO A 308 -14.09 3.20 -16.45
C PRO A 308 -13.45 2.35 -15.34
N ALA A 309 -14.26 1.91 -14.36
CA ALA A 309 -13.82 1.02 -13.30
C ALA A 309 -13.19 -0.29 -13.82
N PHE A 310 -13.63 -0.81 -14.98
CA PHE A 310 -13.05 -2.02 -15.58
C PHE A 310 -11.57 -1.86 -15.93
N HIS A 311 -11.18 -0.72 -16.51
CA HIS A 311 -9.76 -0.43 -16.77
C HIS A 311 -8.95 -0.38 -15.47
N GLY A 312 -9.56 0.13 -14.41
CA GLY A 312 -8.99 0.19 -13.07
C GLY A 312 -8.74 -1.18 -12.46
N VAL A 313 -9.79 -1.99 -12.34
CA VAL A 313 -9.67 -3.36 -11.81
C VAL A 313 -8.82 -4.26 -12.70
N SER A 314 -8.81 -4.07 -14.02
CA SER A 314 -7.88 -4.75 -14.94
C SER A 314 -6.43 -4.43 -14.59
N SER A 315 -6.11 -3.14 -14.42
CA SER A 315 -4.76 -2.69 -14.09
C SER A 315 -4.31 -3.23 -12.73
N LEU A 316 -5.19 -3.19 -11.74
CA LEU A 316 -4.91 -3.72 -10.40
C LEU A 316 -4.75 -5.25 -10.40
N LEU A 317 -5.57 -5.97 -11.17
CA LEU A 317 -5.48 -7.43 -11.28
C LEU A 317 -4.18 -7.86 -11.95
N ALA A 318 -3.69 -7.12 -12.94
CA ALA A 318 -2.44 -7.41 -13.62
C ALA A 318 -1.24 -7.43 -12.65
N ASP A 319 -1.26 -6.63 -11.58
CA ASP A 319 -0.22 -6.64 -10.54
C ASP A 319 -0.32 -7.86 -9.60
N HIS A 320 -1.46 -8.58 -9.59
CA HIS A 320 -1.79 -9.64 -8.63
C HIS A 320 -1.98 -11.03 -9.26
N VAL A 321 -2.02 -11.12 -10.59
CA VAL A 321 -2.03 -12.40 -11.32
C VAL A 321 -0.60 -12.72 -11.73
N PRO A 322 -0.01 -13.83 -11.24
CA PRO A 322 1.26 -14.30 -11.75
C PRO A 322 1.06 -14.78 -13.20
N ASP A 323 1.44 -13.95 -14.17
CA ASP A 323 1.32 -14.32 -15.58
C ASP A 323 2.24 -15.51 -15.91
N GLN A 324 1.71 -16.51 -16.62
CA GLN A 324 2.54 -17.56 -17.24
C GLN A 324 3.41 -17.01 -18.40
N ASP A 325 3.17 -15.77 -18.83
CA ASP A 325 3.99 -15.01 -19.77
C ASP A 325 4.29 -13.60 -19.21
N GLY A 326 5.04 -13.53 -18.11
CA GLY A 326 5.43 -12.28 -17.43
C GLY A 326 6.10 -11.25 -18.33
N GLY A 327 5.29 -10.43 -19.00
CA GLY A 327 5.72 -9.37 -19.90
C GLY A 327 6.29 -8.20 -19.13
N ASN A 328 7.57 -8.29 -18.76
CA ASN A 328 8.34 -7.14 -18.32
C ASN A 328 8.19 -6.01 -19.38
N PRO A 329 7.80 -4.78 -19.01
CA PRO A 329 7.65 -3.65 -19.93
C PRO A 329 8.90 -3.39 -20.79
N LEU A 330 10.08 -3.75 -20.29
CA LEU A 330 11.33 -3.74 -21.04
C LEU A 330 11.37 -4.84 -22.11
N LEU A 331 10.93 -6.06 -21.81
CA LEU A 331 10.86 -7.14 -22.79
C LEU A 331 9.86 -6.80 -23.90
N GLU A 332 8.76 -6.12 -23.58
CA GLU A 332 7.84 -5.58 -24.60
C GLU A 332 8.51 -4.52 -25.47
N ARG A 333 9.28 -3.61 -24.88
CA ARG A 333 10.08 -2.63 -25.63
C ARG A 333 11.12 -3.29 -26.54
N VAL A 334 11.74 -4.38 -26.08
CA VAL A 334 12.68 -5.19 -26.88
C VAL A 334 11.95 -5.89 -28.04
N ARG A 335 10.75 -6.45 -27.81
CA ARG A 335 9.88 -7.04 -28.86
C ARG A 335 9.52 -6.00 -29.92
N ALA A 336 9.07 -4.83 -29.51
CA ALA A 336 8.66 -3.75 -30.40
C ALA A 336 9.81 -3.20 -31.26
N ALA A 337 11.02 -3.08 -30.69
CA ALA A 337 12.18 -2.56 -31.40
C ALA A 337 12.88 -3.61 -32.29
N ARG A 338 12.59 -4.91 -32.12
CA ARG A 338 13.32 -6.04 -32.74
C ARG A 338 13.50 -5.92 -34.25
N GLU A 339 12.45 -5.51 -34.96
CA GLU A 339 12.48 -5.40 -36.43
C GLU A 339 13.31 -4.20 -36.91
N SER A 340 13.43 -3.16 -36.09
CA SER A 340 14.20 -1.94 -36.38
C SER A 340 15.71 -2.05 -36.07
N LEU A 341 16.13 -3.10 -35.37
CA LEU A 341 17.53 -3.33 -34.98
C LEU A 341 18.37 -3.92 -36.12
N SER A 342 19.69 -3.66 -36.09
CA SER A 342 20.63 -4.29 -37.03
C SER A 342 20.67 -5.82 -36.85
N PRO A 343 21.12 -6.62 -37.84
CA PRO A 343 21.13 -8.08 -37.74
C PRO A 343 21.91 -8.61 -36.51
N ALA A 344 22.97 -7.93 -36.10
CA ALA A 344 23.75 -8.30 -34.92
C ALA A 344 23.02 -7.94 -33.61
N GLU A 345 22.36 -6.78 -33.53
CA GLU A 345 21.57 -6.38 -32.36
C GLU A 345 20.28 -7.19 -32.22
N ARG A 346 19.69 -7.62 -33.35
CA ARG A 346 18.51 -8.49 -33.35
C ARG A 346 18.79 -9.85 -32.72
N ARG A 347 20.01 -10.40 -32.91
CA ARG A 347 20.44 -11.62 -32.22
C ARG A 347 20.54 -11.42 -30.71
N VAL A 348 21.00 -10.25 -30.26
CA VAL A 348 20.99 -9.88 -28.83
C VAL A 348 19.55 -9.74 -28.31
N ALA A 349 18.67 -9.11 -29.09
CA ALA A 349 17.26 -8.97 -28.75
C ALA A 349 16.58 -10.34 -28.57
N ASN A 350 16.78 -11.27 -29.52
CA ASN A 350 16.24 -12.63 -29.43
C ASN A 350 16.77 -13.35 -28.19
N PHE A 351 18.08 -13.32 -27.95
CA PHE A 351 18.68 -13.94 -26.77
C PHE A 351 18.06 -13.42 -25.47
N VAL A 352 17.86 -12.10 -25.35
CA VAL A 352 17.23 -11.46 -24.19
C VAL A 352 15.77 -11.88 -24.02
N LEU A 353 15.01 -11.98 -25.11
CA LEU A 353 13.60 -12.37 -25.09
C LEU A 353 13.41 -13.84 -24.71
N ASP A 354 14.30 -14.70 -25.20
CA ASP A 354 14.27 -16.14 -24.94
C ASP A 354 14.85 -16.48 -23.55
N ASN A 355 15.78 -15.66 -23.04
CA ASN A 355 16.51 -15.93 -21.80
C ASN A 355 16.62 -14.69 -20.88
N PRO A 356 15.49 -14.10 -20.42
CA PRO A 356 15.50 -12.82 -19.70
C PRO A 356 16.21 -12.87 -18.34
N ARG A 357 16.11 -13.98 -17.60
CA ARG A 357 16.81 -14.18 -16.31
C ARG A 357 18.32 -14.34 -16.51
N THR A 358 18.72 -15.03 -17.57
CA THR A 358 20.14 -15.21 -17.94
C THR A 358 20.73 -13.88 -18.38
N ALA A 359 20.02 -13.13 -19.23
CA ALA A 359 20.42 -11.77 -19.62
C ALA A 359 20.53 -10.81 -18.42
N LEU A 360 19.66 -10.96 -17.42
CA LEU A 360 19.73 -10.18 -16.17
C LEU A 360 20.99 -10.50 -15.36
N ASN A 361 21.34 -11.78 -15.21
CA ASN A 361 22.37 -12.22 -14.27
C ASN A 361 23.78 -12.36 -14.88
N ASP A 362 23.89 -12.67 -16.17
CA ASP A 362 25.16 -13.06 -16.78
C ASP A 362 26.10 -11.89 -17.10
N PRO A 363 27.43 -12.02 -16.94
CA PRO A 363 28.39 -11.05 -17.45
C PRO A 363 28.25 -10.81 -18.96
N ILE A 364 28.62 -9.62 -19.42
CA ILE A 364 28.50 -9.23 -20.83
C ILE A 364 29.16 -10.22 -21.81
N ALA A 365 30.25 -10.87 -21.40
CA ALA A 365 30.93 -11.88 -22.20
C ALA A 365 30.04 -13.10 -22.50
N LEU A 366 29.27 -13.57 -21.51
CA LEU A 366 28.38 -14.73 -21.67
C LEU A 366 27.13 -14.35 -22.47
N ILE A 367 26.60 -13.14 -22.27
CA ILE A 367 25.49 -12.62 -23.10
C ILE A 367 25.92 -12.50 -24.57
N ALA A 368 27.12 -11.98 -24.82
CA ALA A 368 27.66 -11.84 -26.17
C ALA A 368 27.90 -13.21 -26.83
N GLN A 369 28.41 -14.18 -26.07
CA GLN A 369 28.59 -15.56 -26.54
C GLN A 369 27.25 -16.24 -26.85
N GLY A 370 26.27 -16.13 -25.95
CA GLY A 370 24.94 -16.72 -26.12
C GLY A 370 24.13 -16.09 -27.26
N ALA A 371 24.40 -14.83 -27.59
CA ALA A 371 23.83 -14.13 -28.75
C ALA A 371 24.70 -14.22 -30.02
N GLU A 372 25.84 -14.92 -29.98
CA GLU A 372 26.82 -15.05 -31.08
C GLU A 372 27.32 -13.71 -31.66
N VAL A 373 27.59 -12.75 -30.79
CA VAL A 373 28.07 -11.40 -31.16
C VAL A 373 29.30 -10.99 -30.33
N SER A 374 29.89 -9.85 -30.68
CA SER A 374 30.92 -9.21 -29.87
C SER A 374 30.33 -8.41 -28.70
N GLN A 375 31.06 -8.28 -27.59
CA GLN A 375 30.62 -7.50 -26.42
C GLN A 375 30.20 -6.05 -26.74
N PRO A 376 30.90 -5.30 -27.65
CA PRO A 376 30.45 -3.97 -28.06
C PRO A 376 29.07 -3.94 -28.72
N THR A 377 28.65 -5.05 -29.35
CA THR A 377 27.32 -5.18 -29.96
C THR A 377 26.23 -5.22 -28.91
N VAL A 378 26.46 -5.87 -27.77
CA VAL A 378 25.53 -5.90 -26.62
C VAL A 378 25.35 -4.49 -26.03
N ILE A 379 26.44 -3.71 -25.92
CA ILE A 379 26.35 -2.30 -25.50
C ILE A 379 25.60 -1.44 -26.51
N ARG A 380 25.83 -1.66 -27.80
CA ARG A 380 25.14 -0.93 -28.88
C ARG A 380 23.64 -1.22 -28.86
N PHE A 381 23.24 -2.49 -28.73
CA PHE A 381 21.86 -2.90 -28.53
C PHE A 381 21.19 -2.15 -27.37
N CYS A 382 21.86 -2.08 -26.21
CA CYS A 382 21.33 -1.34 -25.05
C CYS A 382 21.12 0.15 -25.37
N ARG A 383 22.06 0.78 -26.10
CA ARG A 383 21.95 2.20 -26.50
C ARG A 383 20.89 2.44 -27.56
N SER A 384 20.73 1.53 -28.52
CA SER A 384 19.68 1.55 -29.54
C SER A 384 18.28 1.48 -28.93
N LEU A 385 18.15 0.86 -27.75
CA LEU A 385 16.93 0.86 -26.94
C LEU A 385 16.85 2.03 -25.94
N GLY A 386 17.73 3.01 -26.00
CA GLY A 386 17.68 4.22 -25.16
C GLY A 386 18.26 4.07 -23.75
N PHE A 387 19.10 3.05 -23.49
CA PHE A 387 19.79 2.87 -22.21
C PHE A 387 21.23 3.37 -22.26
N GLN A 388 21.77 3.79 -21.12
CA GLN A 388 23.16 4.28 -21.06
C GLN A 388 24.20 3.17 -21.26
N GLY A 389 23.81 1.92 -21.01
CA GLY A 389 24.61 0.71 -21.20
C GLY A 389 23.94 -0.53 -20.60
N LEU A 390 24.68 -1.65 -20.55
CA LEU A 390 24.14 -2.93 -20.07
C LEU A 390 23.68 -2.92 -18.61
N ALA A 391 24.33 -2.14 -17.75
CA ALA A 391 23.94 -2.05 -16.34
C ALA A 391 22.58 -1.38 -16.14
N ASP A 392 22.31 -0.28 -16.86
CA ASP A 392 21.00 0.41 -16.87
C ASP A 392 19.91 -0.47 -17.50
N PHE A 393 20.25 -1.18 -18.58
CA PHE A 393 19.37 -2.17 -19.20
C PHE A 393 18.97 -3.30 -18.22
N LYS A 394 19.96 -3.91 -17.54
CA LYS A 394 19.71 -4.99 -16.56
C LYS A 394 18.90 -4.52 -15.36
N LEU A 395 19.14 -3.32 -14.86
CA LEU A 395 18.38 -2.76 -13.73
C LEU A 395 16.89 -2.66 -14.08
N LYS A 396 16.57 -2.15 -15.27
CA LYS A 396 15.20 -2.05 -15.77
C LYS A 396 14.61 -3.41 -16.18
N LEU A 397 15.46 -4.37 -16.54
CA LEU A 397 15.04 -5.77 -16.74
C LEU A 397 14.71 -6.46 -15.41
N GLY A 398 15.41 -6.12 -14.32
CA GLY A 398 15.16 -6.67 -12.99
C GLY A 398 13.85 -6.16 -12.39
N SER A 399 13.53 -4.87 -12.53
CA SER A 399 12.34 -4.24 -11.93
C SER A 399 11.01 -4.76 -12.47
N GLY A 400 10.98 -5.29 -13.70
CA GLY A 400 9.77 -5.82 -14.33
C GLY A 400 9.52 -7.32 -14.14
N LEU A 401 10.47 -8.08 -13.57
CA LEU A 401 10.36 -9.55 -13.45
C LEU A 401 9.87 -10.05 -12.09
N THR A 402 9.73 -9.18 -11.07
CA THR A 402 9.53 -9.62 -9.67
C THR A 402 8.23 -9.19 -8.99
N GLY A 403 7.38 -8.34 -9.57
CA GLY A 403 6.00 -8.05 -9.10
C GLY A 403 5.85 -7.36 -7.73
N THR A 404 6.72 -7.64 -6.77
CA THR A 404 6.99 -6.81 -5.59
C THR A 404 7.92 -5.67 -6.01
N LEU A 405 7.98 -4.57 -5.24
CA LEU A 405 9.23 -3.84 -5.16
C LEU A 405 10.22 -4.80 -4.48
N PRO A 406 11.17 -5.47 -5.18
CA PRO A 406 12.41 -5.68 -4.50
C PRO A 406 12.94 -4.27 -4.32
N VAL A 407 12.99 -3.78 -3.10
CA VAL A 407 13.98 -2.75 -2.80
C VAL A 407 15.31 -3.47 -3.00
N GLN A 408 15.77 -3.45 -4.26
CA GLN A 408 16.89 -4.26 -4.68
C GLN A 408 18.11 -3.58 -4.08
N ARG A 409 18.84 -4.33 -3.25
CA ARG A 409 20.06 -3.87 -2.62
C ARG A 409 20.93 -3.14 -3.63
N SER A 410 21.02 -1.83 -3.46
CA SER A 410 21.85 -1.00 -4.31
C SER A 410 23.27 -1.09 -3.76
N GLN A 411 24.18 -1.70 -4.52
CA GLN A 411 25.60 -1.67 -4.17
C GLN A 411 26.07 -0.21 -4.15
N VAL A 412 26.63 0.19 -3.01
CA VAL A 412 27.30 1.48 -2.86
C VAL A 412 28.57 1.45 -3.71
N ARG A 413 28.66 2.33 -4.71
CA ARG A 413 29.80 2.44 -5.62
C ARG A 413 30.71 3.57 -5.16
N ARG A 414 32.01 3.44 -5.43
CA ARG A 414 33.00 4.51 -5.14
C ARG A 414 32.74 5.82 -5.90
N GLN A 415 31.88 5.81 -6.90
CA GLN A 415 31.55 6.96 -7.76
C GLN A 415 30.16 7.55 -7.42
N ASP A 416 29.47 7.01 -6.41
CA ASP A 416 28.17 7.54 -5.99
C ASP A 416 28.32 8.94 -5.41
N SER A 417 27.36 9.83 -5.68
CA SER A 417 27.29 11.11 -4.98
C SER A 417 26.97 10.87 -3.49
N THR A 418 27.27 11.85 -2.62
CA THR A 418 26.89 11.76 -1.20
C THR A 418 25.39 11.55 -1.03
N GLY A 419 24.56 12.16 -1.89
CA GLY A 419 23.10 11.97 -1.88
C GLY A 419 22.71 10.53 -2.21
N ASP A 420 23.30 9.95 -3.25
CA ASP A 420 23.05 8.57 -3.66
C ASP A 420 23.55 7.57 -2.61
N LEU A 421 24.70 7.85 -1.99
CA LEU A 421 25.25 7.06 -0.89
C LEU A 421 24.26 7.01 0.29
N CYS A 422 23.76 8.16 0.73
CA CYS A 422 22.79 8.25 1.83
C CYS A 422 21.50 7.49 1.50
N ALA A 423 20.93 7.72 0.32
CA ALA A 423 19.72 7.05 -0.14
C ALA A 423 19.90 5.52 -0.18
N LYS A 424 20.97 5.03 -0.80
CA LYS A 424 21.25 3.59 -0.91
C LYS A 424 21.45 2.91 0.44
N VAL A 425 22.15 3.55 1.38
CA VAL A 425 22.34 2.99 2.74
C VAL A 425 21.00 2.90 3.47
N LEU A 426 20.17 3.95 3.40
CA LEU A 426 18.84 3.96 4.01
C LEU A 426 17.92 2.91 3.38
N ASP A 427 17.81 2.91 2.06
CA ASP A 427 16.93 2.00 1.32
C ASP A 427 17.33 0.54 1.55
N ASN A 428 18.63 0.21 1.51
CA ASN A 428 19.12 -1.14 1.80
C ASN A 428 18.78 -1.58 3.25
N THR A 429 18.86 -0.65 4.20
CA THR A 429 18.52 -0.93 5.60
C THR A 429 17.01 -1.12 5.77
N ILE A 430 16.18 -0.25 5.17
CA ILE A 430 14.72 -0.35 5.18
C ILE A 430 14.28 -1.68 4.57
N SER A 431 14.86 -2.07 3.43
CA SER A 431 14.62 -3.35 2.76
C SER A 431 14.83 -4.52 3.72
N ALA A 432 15.97 -4.51 4.41
CA ALA A 432 16.36 -5.59 5.31
C ALA A 432 15.42 -5.67 6.51
N ILE A 433 14.99 -4.53 7.05
CA ILE A 433 14.04 -4.47 8.16
C ILE A 433 12.67 -4.98 7.72
N MET A 434 12.19 -4.58 6.54
CA MET A 434 10.91 -5.04 6.00
C MET A 434 10.91 -6.56 5.76
N GLN A 435 11.97 -7.07 5.13
CA GLN A 435 12.14 -8.50 4.91
C GLN A 435 12.21 -9.26 6.25
N PHE A 436 13.00 -8.75 7.20
CA PHE A 436 13.11 -9.36 8.52
C PHE A 436 11.75 -9.43 9.24
N ARG A 437 10.94 -8.36 9.16
CA ARG A 437 9.58 -8.31 9.73
C ARG A 437 8.67 -9.40 9.16
N GLU A 438 8.75 -9.65 7.85
CA GLU A 438 7.93 -10.68 7.18
C GLU A 438 8.35 -12.10 7.60
N THR A 439 9.63 -12.32 7.87
CA THR A 439 10.17 -13.63 8.28
C THR A 439 10.27 -13.82 9.80
N LEU A 440 9.89 -12.82 10.59
CA LEU A 440 10.12 -12.82 12.04
C LEU A 440 9.32 -13.94 12.72
N ASN A 441 10.02 -14.83 13.41
CA ASN A 441 9.38 -15.84 14.25
C ASN A 441 8.97 -15.23 15.60
N VAL A 442 7.71 -14.79 15.68
CA VAL A 442 7.13 -14.16 16.89
C VAL A 442 7.12 -15.12 18.08
N GLU A 443 6.87 -16.42 17.87
CA GLU A 443 6.86 -17.42 18.94
C GLU A 443 8.24 -17.59 19.58
N ALA A 444 9.31 -17.57 18.78
CA ALA A 444 10.68 -17.61 19.29
C ALA A 444 11.01 -16.37 20.14
N VAL A 445 10.59 -15.18 19.70
CA VAL A 445 10.75 -13.94 20.48
C VAL A 445 10.00 -14.05 21.82
N ASP A 446 8.78 -14.57 21.81
CA ASP A 446 7.94 -14.72 23.01
C ASP A 446 8.56 -15.67 24.03
N ARG A 447 9.03 -16.83 23.56
CA ARG A 447 9.75 -17.81 24.40
C ARG A 447 11.05 -17.24 24.96
N ALA A 448 11.80 -16.48 24.16
CA ALA A 448 13.03 -15.82 24.62
C ALA A 448 12.73 -14.81 25.74
N ILE A 449 11.68 -13.99 25.59
CA ILE A 449 11.25 -13.04 26.63
C ILE A 449 10.93 -13.78 27.93
N GLU A 450 10.22 -14.92 27.86
CA GLU A 450 9.84 -15.66 29.06
C GLU A 450 11.04 -16.30 29.78
N LEU A 451 12.02 -16.82 29.03
CA LEU A 451 13.27 -17.31 29.60
C LEU A 451 14.03 -16.17 30.31
N LEU A 452 14.22 -15.03 29.63
CA LEU A 452 14.89 -13.87 30.20
C LEU A 452 14.19 -13.33 31.45
N ARG A 453 12.86 -13.38 31.49
CA ARG A 453 12.06 -12.90 32.62
C ARG A 453 12.27 -13.73 33.90
N ARG A 454 12.50 -15.04 33.75
CA ARG A 454 12.70 -15.99 34.87
C ARG A 454 14.16 -16.18 35.26
N ALA A 455 15.09 -15.71 34.44
CA ALA A 455 16.52 -15.89 34.64
C ALA A 455 17.00 -15.27 35.96
N LYS A 456 17.82 -16.01 36.70
CA LYS A 456 18.54 -15.49 37.86
C LYS A 456 19.70 -14.59 37.42
N ARG A 457 20.36 -14.95 36.34
CA ARG A 457 21.44 -14.21 35.68
C ARG A 457 21.35 -14.42 34.16
N VAL A 458 21.67 -13.37 33.41
CA VAL A 458 21.73 -13.42 31.94
C VAL A 458 23.13 -13.07 31.47
N GLU A 459 23.77 -13.96 30.72
CA GLU A 459 25.09 -13.72 30.15
C GLU A 459 25.00 -13.59 28.62
N PHE A 460 25.61 -12.54 28.06
CA PHE A 460 25.64 -12.29 26.62
C PHE A 460 26.99 -12.68 26.05
N TYR A 461 26.99 -13.42 24.93
CA TYR A 461 28.19 -13.94 24.29
C TYR A 461 28.21 -13.52 22.83
N ALA A 462 29.21 -12.71 22.43
CA ALA A 462 29.33 -12.27 21.06
C ALA A 462 30.77 -11.85 20.73
N MET A 463 31.23 -12.08 19.51
CA MET A 463 32.58 -11.71 19.06
C MET A 463 32.51 -10.70 17.92
N GLY A 464 33.61 -9.95 17.73
CA GLY A 464 33.75 -9.01 16.63
C GLY A 464 32.63 -7.97 16.60
N ASN A 465 32.03 -7.73 15.43
CA ASN A 465 31.01 -6.69 15.25
C ASN A 465 29.71 -6.95 16.06
N SER A 466 29.43 -8.20 16.42
CA SER A 466 28.27 -8.56 17.25
C SER A 466 28.48 -8.23 18.72
N ALA A 467 29.72 -7.97 19.17
CA ALA A 467 30.03 -7.58 20.55
C ALA A 467 29.27 -6.32 21.01
N VAL A 468 29.09 -5.36 20.10
CA VAL A 468 28.34 -4.11 20.38
C VAL A 468 26.88 -4.40 20.72
N VAL A 469 26.29 -5.42 20.10
CA VAL A 469 24.90 -5.82 20.37
C VAL A 469 24.78 -6.45 21.75
N ALA A 470 25.74 -7.30 22.14
CA ALA A 470 25.78 -7.91 23.46
C ALA A 470 25.93 -6.85 24.59
N LEU A 471 26.79 -5.85 24.37
CA LEU A 471 26.96 -4.74 25.31
C LEU A 471 25.71 -3.87 25.42
N ASP A 472 25.05 -3.56 24.30
CA ASP A 472 23.77 -2.84 24.29
C ASP A 472 22.67 -3.61 25.04
N ALA A 473 22.58 -4.93 24.80
CA ALA A 473 21.64 -5.79 25.50
C ALA A 473 21.88 -5.81 27.02
N GLN A 474 23.14 -5.94 27.47
CA GLN A 474 23.50 -5.84 28.89
C GLN A 474 23.01 -4.52 29.50
N HIS A 475 23.30 -3.38 28.84
CA HIS A 475 22.86 -2.07 29.32
C HIS A 475 21.32 -1.96 29.41
N LYS A 476 20.59 -2.55 28.47
CA LYS A 476 19.12 -2.55 28.49
C LYS A 476 18.57 -3.40 29.63
N LEU A 477 19.17 -4.56 29.92
CA LEU A 477 18.70 -5.46 30.97
C LEU A 477 18.89 -4.92 32.40
N PHE A 478 19.83 -4.00 32.62
CA PHE A 478 19.96 -3.28 33.89
C PHE A 478 18.68 -2.54 34.30
N ARG A 479 17.93 -2.00 33.32
CA ARG A 479 16.63 -1.33 33.57
C ARG A 479 15.59 -2.29 34.15
N PHE A 480 15.76 -3.58 33.92
CA PHE A 480 14.90 -4.63 34.44
C PHE A 480 15.49 -5.31 35.69
N ARG A 481 16.54 -4.78 36.31
CA ARG A 481 17.16 -5.40 37.50
C ARG A 481 17.52 -6.88 37.31
N ILE A 482 17.83 -7.28 36.06
CA ILE A 482 18.30 -8.63 35.75
C ILE A 482 19.82 -8.57 35.79
N PRO A 483 20.48 -9.32 36.70
CA PRO A 483 21.94 -9.41 36.73
C PRO A 483 22.44 -9.87 35.36
N SER A 484 23.26 -9.05 34.72
CA SER A 484 23.73 -9.35 33.37
C SER A 484 25.17 -8.92 33.11
N VAL A 485 25.86 -9.70 32.27
CA VAL A 485 27.24 -9.47 31.85
C VAL A 485 27.42 -9.89 30.39
N ALA A 486 28.24 -9.16 29.64
CA ALA A 486 28.59 -9.44 28.26
C ALA A 486 30.05 -9.88 28.16
N HIS A 487 30.26 -11.08 27.61
CA HIS A 487 31.55 -11.65 27.30
C HIS A 487 31.83 -11.50 25.80
N THR A 488 32.87 -10.74 25.49
CA THR A 488 33.23 -10.39 24.10
C THR A 488 34.63 -10.85 23.69
N ASP A 489 35.43 -11.30 24.65
CA ASP A 489 36.72 -11.93 24.43
C ASP A 489 36.54 -13.44 24.17
N GLY A 490 37.00 -13.90 23.00
CA GLY A 490 36.92 -15.30 22.58
C GLY A 490 37.56 -16.28 23.58
N SER A 491 38.64 -15.85 24.25
CA SER A 491 39.35 -16.66 25.25
C SER A 491 38.50 -16.89 26.49
N MET A 492 37.64 -15.94 26.84
CA MET A 492 36.82 -15.97 28.04
C MET A 492 35.48 -16.69 27.86
N LEU A 493 34.98 -16.83 26.63
CA LEU A 493 33.64 -17.37 26.39
C LEU A 493 33.43 -18.75 27.01
N ALA A 494 34.37 -19.67 26.83
CA ALA A 494 34.25 -21.02 27.39
C ALA A 494 34.34 -21.04 28.92
N MET A 495 35.28 -20.28 29.49
CA MET A 495 35.44 -20.19 30.95
C MET A 495 34.19 -19.62 31.62
N ALA A 496 33.58 -18.59 31.01
CA ALA A 496 32.33 -18.02 31.52
C ALA A 496 31.16 -19.01 31.39
N SER A 497 31.04 -19.71 30.26
CA SER A 497 29.96 -20.70 30.07
C SER A 497 30.02 -21.88 31.04
N GLU A 498 31.20 -22.25 31.54
CA GLU A 498 31.34 -23.29 32.57
C GLU A 498 30.79 -22.89 33.95
N LEU A 499 30.62 -21.59 34.21
CA LEU A 499 30.10 -21.05 35.46
C LEU A 499 28.58 -20.86 35.47
N LEU A 500 27.90 -21.21 34.38
CA LEU A 500 26.45 -21.14 34.27
C LEU A 500 25.77 -22.29 35.02
N GLY A 501 24.51 -22.09 35.41
CA GLY A 501 23.66 -23.10 36.03
C GLY A 501 22.24 -23.15 35.42
N PRO A 502 21.36 -24.03 35.95
CA PRO A 502 20.04 -24.30 35.36
C PRO A 502 19.05 -23.13 35.40
N ASP A 503 19.26 -22.16 36.31
CA ASP A 503 18.43 -20.96 36.42
C ASP A 503 19.00 -19.76 35.65
N ASP A 504 20.11 -19.96 34.91
CA ASP A 504 20.76 -18.92 34.13
C ASP A 504 20.38 -19.00 32.65
N VAL A 505 20.46 -17.86 31.96
CA VAL A 505 20.22 -17.77 30.51
C VAL A 505 21.46 -17.23 29.81
N ALA A 506 21.93 -17.94 28.79
CA ALA A 506 23.02 -17.50 27.94
C ALA A 506 22.48 -17.05 26.56
N VAL A 507 22.76 -15.81 26.17
CA VAL A 507 22.33 -15.21 24.91
C VAL A 507 23.51 -15.06 23.98
N PHE A 508 23.52 -15.78 22.87
CA PHE A 508 24.58 -15.73 21.87
C PHE A 508 24.14 -14.88 20.67
N VAL A 509 24.98 -13.93 20.24
CA VAL A 509 24.72 -13.08 19.07
C VAL A 509 25.81 -13.26 18.02
N SER A 510 25.42 -13.66 16.81
CA SER A 510 26.36 -13.85 15.70
C SER A 510 25.64 -13.77 14.36
N SER A 511 26.14 -12.99 13.40
CA SER A 511 25.50 -12.89 12.07
C SER A 511 25.51 -14.23 11.32
N SER A 512 26.63 -14.96 11.36
CA SER A 512 26.76 -16.24 10.64
C SER A 512 26.47 -17.47 11.50
N GLY A 513 26.68 -17.37 12.81
CA GLY A 513 26.58 -18.51 13.74
C GLY A 513 27.62 -19.61 13.50
N GLN A 514 28.63 -19.32 12.68
CA GLN A 514 29.72 -20.23 12.32
C GLN A 514 30.93 -20.24 13.27
N PRO A 515 31.28 -19.14 14.00
CA PRO A 515 32.49 -19.13 14.82
C PRO A 515 32.51 -20.30 15.83
N PRO A 516 33.52 -21.18 15.77
CA PRO A 516 33.56 -22.41 16.56
C PRO A 516 33.64 -22.13 18.07
N GLU A 517 34.24 -21.02 18.48
CA GLU A 517 34.34 -20.59 19.86
C GLU A 517 32.95 -20.32 20.47
N LEU A 518 32.07 -19.63 19.73
CA LEU A 518 30.69 -19.35 20.16
C LEU A 518 29.87 -20.64 20.20
N ALA A 519 29.99 -21.51 19.19
CA ALA A 519 29.28 -22.78 19.18
C ALA A 519 29.74 -23.70 20.33
N ARG A 520 31.04 -23.70 20.67
CA ARG A 520 31.58 -24.46 21.81
C ARG A 520 31.07 -23.92 23.14
N ALA A 521 31.13 -22.61 23.35
CA ALA A 521 30.61 -21.96 24.55
C ALA A 521 29.10 -22.22 24.74
N ALA A 522 28.31 -22.15 23.66
CA ALA A 522 26.89 -22.53 23.70
C ALA A 522 26.68 -23.99 24.09
N GLY A 523 27.53 -24.91 23.62
CA GLY A 523 27.51 -26.32 24.04
C GLY A 523 27.75 -26.49 25.54
N LEU A 524 28.78 -25.82 26.08
CA LEU A 524 29.09 -25.85 27.52
C LEU A 524 27.95 -25.29 28.37
N ALA A 525 27.31 -24.21 27.92
CA ALA A 525 26.13 -23.64 28.60
C ALA A 525 24.98 -24.65 28.69
N VAL A 526 24.69 -25.37 27.58
CA VAL A 526 23.68 -26.43 27.56
C VAL A 526 24.06 -27.59 28.49
N GLU A 527 25.32 -28.03 28.49
CA GLU A 527 25.81 -29.10 29.36
C GLU A 527 25.66 -28.76 30.85
N ARG A 528 25.76 -27.48 31.21
CA ARG A 528 25.53 -26.97 32.57
C ARG A 528 24.05 -26.75 32.91
N GLY A 529 23.14 -27.00 31.97
CA GLY A 529 21.70 -26.89 32.14
C GLY A 529 21.13 -25.49 31.92
N ALA A 530 21.95 -24.51 31.53
CA ALA A 530 21.48 -23.16 31.26
C ALA A 530 20.65 -23.11 29.98
N ALA A 531 19.62 -22.25 29.95
CA ALA A 531 18.85 -22.03 28.74
C ALA A 531 19.64 -21.17 27.75
N VAL A 532 19.69 -21.58 26.49
CA VAL A 532 20.46 -20.90 25.44
C VAL A 532 19.54 -20.22 24.44
N ILE A 533 19.70 -18.91 24.29
CA ILE A 533 19.04 -18.12 23.24
C ILE A 533 20.10 -17.76 22.19
N ALA A 534 19.83 -18.04 20.92
CA ALA A 534 20.72 -17.66 19.81
C ALA A 534 20.03 -16.67 18.86
N ILE A 535 20.63 -15.49 18.70
CA ILE A 535 20.24 -14.49 17.69
C ILE A 535 21.25 -14.62 16.55
N THR A 536 20.89 -15.40 15.53
CA THR A 536 21.83 -15.83 14.48
C THR A 536 21.13 -16.41 13.24
N ALA A 537 21.87 -16.82 12.21
CA ALA A 537 21.34 -17.53 11.05
C ALA A 537 20.75 -18.91 11.44
N GLY A 538 19.53 -19.22 10.96
CA GLY A 538 18.69 -20.31 11.48
C GLY A 538 19.25 -21.73 11.33
N GLN A 539 20.12 -21.98 10.36
CA GLN A 539 20.70 -23.32 10.12
C GLN A 539 22.15 -23.48 10.60
N SER A 540 22.67 -22.47 11.32
CA SER A 540 24.06 -22.42 11.78
C SER A 540 24.38 -23.43 12.90
N PRO A 541 25.67 -23.78 13.09
CA PRO A 541 26.11 -24.59 14.23
C PRO A 541 25.65 -24.05 15.59
N LEU A 542 25.63 -22.72 15.74
CA LEU A 542 25.14 -22.06 16.94
C LEU A 542 23.62 -22.23 17.13
N ALA A 543 22.83 -22.04 16.07
CA ALA A 543 21.37 -22.19 16.13
C ALA A 543 20.93 -23.59 16.59
N ARG A 544 21.62 -24.64 16.14
CA ARG A 544 21.31 -26.04 16.50
C ARG A 544 21.53 -26.36 17.97
N ARG A 545 22.33 -25.55 18.68
CA ARG A 545 22.62 -25.74 20.12
C ARG A 545 21.69 -24.90 21.00
N ALA A 546 20.86 -24.05 20.42
CA ALA A 546 20.02 -23.13 21.18
C ALA A 546 18.71 -23.80 21.65
N THR A 547 18.30 -23.48 22.88
CA THR A 547 16.94 -23.77 23.38
C THR A 547 15.89 -22.97 22.59
N VAL A 548 16.24 -21.73 22.22
CA VAL A 548 15.45 -20.84 21.36
C VAL A 548 16.38 -20.17 20.37
N CYS A 549 16.12 -20.33 19.08
CA CYS A 549 16.79 -19.57 18.03
C CYS A 549 15.84 -18.50 17.48
N ILE A 550 16.30 -17.24 17.48
CA ILE A 550 15.65 -16.15 16.76
C ILE A 550 16.44 -15.99 15.45
N PRO A 551 15.92 -16.52 14.32
CA PRO A 551 16.65 -16.52 13.06
C PRO A 551 16.74 -15.09 12.52
N VAL A 552 17.96 -14.62 12.27
CA VAL A 552 18.24 -13.35 11.61
C VAL A 552 19.06 -13.66 10.36
N GLU A 553 18.39 -13.77 9.22
CA GLU A 553 19.01 -14.14 7.96
C GLU A 553 19.27 -12.90 7.10
N HIS A 554 20.55 -12.61 6.87
CA HIS A 554 20.95 -11.54 5.97
C HIS A 554 22.26 -11.90 5.27
N SER A 555 22.21 -12.04 3.94
CA SER A 555 23.40 -12.35 3.12
C SER A 555 24.23 -11.09 2.91
N GLU A 556 25.41 -10.98 3.53
CA GLU A 556 26.30 -9.82 3.33
C GLU A 556 27.36 -10.12 2.28
N ASP A 557 27.59 -9.17 1.36
CA ASP A 557 28.65 -9.28 0.35
C ASP A 557 29.98 -8.82 0.95
N VAL A 558 30.91 -9.76 1.12
CA VAL A 558 32.15 -9.61 1.93
C VAL A 558 33.06 -8.49 1.40
N THR A 559 32.87 -8.07 0.15
CA THR A 559 33.71 -7.08 -0.53
C THR A 559 33.27 -5.62 -0.37
N THR A 560 32.11 -5.34 0.26
CA THR A 560 31.53 -3.98 0.29
C THR A 560 31.15 -3.57 1.72
N PHE A 561 32.02 -2.81 2.39
CA PHE A 561 31.77 -2.07 3.65
C PHE A 561 30.88 -2.78 4.71
N VAL A 562 31.44 -3.86 5.27
CA VAL A 562 31.29 -4.41 6.65
C VAL A 562 29.94 -4.26 7.38
N SER A 563 29.24 -5.39 7.59
CA SER A 563 28.34 -5.79 8.69
C SER A 563 27.36 -4.81 9.36
N MET A 564 27.02 -3.69 8.74
CA MET A 564 26.14 -2.69 9.34
C MET A 564 24.70 -3.18 9.48
N ILE A 565 24.18 -3.91 8.48
CA ILE A 565 22.76 -4.28 8.44
C ILE A 565 22.44 -5.42 9.41
N SER A 566 23.22 -6.50 9.43
CA SER A 566 22.97 -7.60 10.39
C SER A 566 23.04 -7.10 11.84
N ARG A 567 23.94 -6.16 12.13
CA ARG A 567 24.04 -5.53 13.46
C ARG A 567 22.78 -4.73 13.79
N ILE A 568 22.24 -3.94 12.86
CA ILE A 568 20.97 -3.22 13.06
C ILE A 568 19.83 -4.20 13.33
N LEU A 569 19.74 -5.28 12.55
CA LEU A 569 18.70 -6.30 12.76
C LEU A 569 18.81 -6.96 14.14
N HIS A 570 20.03 -7.31 14.59
CA HIS A 570 20.21 -7.86 15.94
C HIS A 570 19.87 -6.85 17.05
N LEU A 571 20.20 -5.56 16.86
CA LEU A 571 19.79 -4.50 17.81
C LEU A 571 18.26 -4.39 17.90
N LEU A 572 17.57 -4.50 16.77
CA LEU A 572 16.10 -4.53 16.75
C LEU A 572 15.54 -5.74 17.49
N VAL A 573 16.15 -6.92 17.38
CA VAL A 573 15.76 -8.08 18.20
C VAL A 573 15.95 -7.80 19.70
N VAL A 574 17.08 -7.21 20.09
CA VAL A 574 17.32 -6.81 21.49
C VAL A 574 16.28 -5.79 21.97
N ASP A 575 15.87 -4.85 21.11
CA ASP A 575 14.79 -3.91 21.41
C ASP A 575 13.45 -4.62 21.61
N MET A 576 13.09 -5.57 20.74
CA MET A 576 11.88 -6.37 20.87
C MET A 576 11.86 -7.14 22.21
N LEU A 577 12.98 -7.78 22.58
CA LEU A 577 13.11 -8.48 23.87
C LEU A 577 12.96 -7.51 25.05
N SER A 578 13.57 -6.32 24.96
CA SER A 578 13.52 -5.31 26.01
C SER A 578 12.12 -4.72 26.19
N VAL A 579 11.45 -4.36 25.10
CA VAL A 579 10.05 -3.88 25.13
C VAL A 579 9.12 -4.97 25.66
N GLY A 580 9.31 -6.22 25.23
CA GLY A 580 8.55 -7.37 25.72
C GLY A 580 8.70 -7.58 27.23
N LEU A 581 9.92 -7.47 27.76
CA LEU A 581 10.19 -7.53 29.20
C LEU A 581 9.51 -6.38 29.98
N ALA A 582 9.48 -5.17 29.41
CA ALA A 582 8.82 -4.02 30.03
C ALA A 582 7.29 -4.21 30.13
N VAL A 583 6.64 -4.58 29.02
CA VAL A 583 5.18 -4.78 28.96
C VAL A 583 4.72 -5.89 29.92
N ARG A 584 5.42 -7.03 29.95
CA ARG A 584 5.05 -8.17 30.80
C ARG A 584 5.27 -7.92 32.30
N ARG A 585 6.08 -6.93 32.68
CA ARG A 585 6.26 -6.52 34.08
C ARG A 585 5.19 -5.54 34.55
N ALA A 586 4.72 -4.65 33.66
CA ALA A 586 3.61 -3.74 33.98
C ALA A 586 2.32 -4.52 34.35
N GLY A 587 2.09 -5.68 33.71
CA GLY A 587 0.95 -6.56 34.03
C GLY A 587 1.00 -7.21 35.42
N VAL A 588 2.17 -7.29 36.07
CA VAL A 588 2.31 -7.85 37.43
C VAL A 588 2.16 -6.77 38.51
N SER A 589 2.48 -5.51 38.18
CA SER A 589 2.39 -4.39 39.13
C SER A 589 0.97 -3.85 39.33
N ALA A 590 0.03 -4.10 38.41
CA ALA A 590 -1.35 -3.61 38.51
C ALA A 590 -2.24 -4.45 39.47
N LEU A 591 -1.75 -5.59 39.96
CA LEU A 591 -2.50 -6.51 40.84
C LEU A 591 -1.95 -6.57 42.28
N ALA A 592 -0.91 -5.81 42.60
CA ALA A 592 -0.34 -5.73 43.94
C ALA A 592 -0.65 -4.35 44.57
N THR A 593 -1.78 -4.25 45.27
CA THR A 593 -2.05 -3.14 46.17
C THR A 593 -0.97 -3.12 47.26
N PRO A 594 -0.17 -2.05 47.43
CA PRO A 594 0.75 -1.96 48.56
C PRO A 594 -0.03 -1.75 49.87
N PRO A 595 0.37 -2.34 51.00
CA PRO A 595 -0.23 -2.03 52.28
C PRO A 595 0.10 -0.59 52.68
N SER A 596 -0.90 0.08 53.25
CA SER A 596 -0.85 1.45 53.75
C SER A 596 0.31 1.70 54.72
N ALA A 597 1.19 2.64 54.40
CA ALA A 597 2.15 3.22 55.34
C ALA A 597 1.97 4.75 55.39
N GLN A 598 1.85 5.25 56.62
CA GLN A 598 1.65 6.65 57.00
C GLN A 598 2.83 7.58 56.65
N PRO A 599 2.63 8.91 56.63
CA PRO A 599 3.56 9.87 56.02
C PRO A 599 4.74 10.18 56.94
N GLY A 600 5.95 9.92 56.44
CA GLY A 600 7.22 10.27 57.08
C GLY A 600 8.15 10.92 56.06
N SER A 601 8.46 12.18 56.30
CA SER A 601 9.30 13.11 55.54
C SER A 601 10.73 12.62 55.28
N ALA A 602 11.15 12.62 54.02
CA ALA A 602 12.51 12.98 53.58
C ALA A 602 12.52 13.13 52.04
N GLU A 603 12.58 14.38 51.58
CA GLU A 603 12.75 14.72 50.17
C GLU A 603 14.15 14.30 49.69
N GLY A 604 14.18 13.29 48.82
CA GLY A 604 15.29 12.99 47.94
C GLY A 604 14.72 12.66 46.57
N GLN A 605 14.50 13.68 45.75
CA GLN A 605 14.02 13.54 44.37
C GLN A 605 15.05 12.73 43.56
N VAL A 606 14.79 11.44 43.37
CA VAL A 606 15.46 10.66 42.33
C VAL A 606 14.66 10.87 41.05
N GLN A 607 15.19 11.69 40.15
CA GLN A 607 14.68 11.84 38.79
C GLN A 607 14.72 10.49 38.05
N PRO A 608 13.63 10.05 37.40
CA PRO A 608 13.71 8.94 36.47
C PRO A 608 14.51 9.36 35.23
N ALA A 609 15.44 8.48 34.82
CA ALA A 609 16.22 8.67 33.60
C ALA A 609 15.30 8.81 32.36
N PRO A 610 15.63 9.67 31.39
CA PRO A 610 14.77 9.90 30.24
C PRO A 610 14.78 8.70 29.29
N GLY A 611 13.60 8.22 28.91
CA GLY A 611 13.44 7.27 27.80
C GLY A 611 12.21 6.36 27.90
N VAL A 612 11.29 6.56 26.94
CA VAL A 612 10.04 5.83 26.66
C VAL A 612 8.83 6.23 27.52
N LEU A 613 8.22 7.35 27.13
CA LEU A 613 6.80 7.62 27.40
C LEU A 613 5.97 6.74 26.45
N ILE A 614 5.35 5.68 26.98
CA ILE A 614 4.16 5.11 26.37
C ILE A 614 3.03 6.05 26.78
N SER A 615 2.57 6.90 25.85
CA SER A 615 1.43 7.78 26.11
C SER A 615 0.20 6.92 26.39
N HIS A 616 -0.23 6.91 27.64
CA HIS A 616 -1.57 6.47 28.02
C HIS A 616 -2.57 7.44 27.39
N ILE A 617 -3.30 6.97 26.38
CA ILE A 617 -4.53 7.60 25.92
C ILE A 617 -5.64 7.01 26.79
N THR A 618 -6.13 7.80 27.74
CA THR A 618 -7.48 7.69 28.31
C THR A 618 -8.31 8.84 27.79
#